data_AF-A0AAY5F5E6-F1
#
_entry.id   AF-A0AAY5F5E6-F1
#
_cell.length_a   1.000
_cell.length_b   1.000
_cell.length_c   1.000
_cell.angle_alpha   90.00
_cell.angle_beta   90.00
_cell.angle_gamma   90.00
#
_symmetry.space_group_name_H-M   'P 1'
#
loop_
_entity.id
_entity.type
_entity.pdbx_description
1 polymer ?
#
loop_
_entity_poly.entity_id
_entity_poly.type
_entity_poly.pdbx_seq_one_letter_code
_entity_poly.pdbx_strand_id
1 'polypeptide(L)'
;MKIGLVLLLFVDSSVVVGEVVLDFSKDCPQFFAKPNGQCTPLTVFPGNRYRQICQRQANQKMSEFATVYDTANRIPVYLVYEYVGRAPCNRTDVWYIEPQVRNNQALNEGYVNSGYDKGHLYPVFHTNTQSCVKNSTFTLTNAAPQNPSFNRGQWRKMESDVVEIFRSKCSQNRAYVVTGVVPSTGNTKILVNNSMNAPSHFWSAYCCPDNNNQSISSGGYLAPNSNQKPTDVTVNILEQRLTKLYAINFVLFGGMC
;
A
#
# COMPACT_ATOMS: atom_id res chain seq x y z
N MET A 1 43.27 31.82 -19.77
CA MET A 1 42.04 31.21 -20.31
C MET A 1 41.68 30.03 -19.42
N LYS A 2 40.80 30.20 -18.42
CA LYS A 2 40.35 29.11 -17.54
C LYS A 2 38.95 28.72 -17.98
N ILE A 3 38.83 27.53 -18.59
CA ILE A 3 37.55 26.94 -18.96
C ILE A 3 36.93 26.41 -17.68
N GLY A 4 35.94 27.13 -17.14
CA GLY A 4 35.14 26.69 -16.00
C GLY A 4 34.23 25.54 -16.44
N LEU A 5 34.47 24.35 -15.88
CA LEU A 5 33.60 23.20 -16.03
C LEU A 5 32.26 23.52 -15.36
N VAL A 6 31.24 23.83 -16.15
CA VAL A 6 29.86 23.94 -15.66
C VAL A 6 29.40 22.51 -15.33
N LEU A 7 29.42 22.16 -14.05
CA LEU A 7 28.75 20.97 -13.55
C LEU A 7 27.24 21.22 -13.71
N LEU A 8 26.66 20.76 -14.82
CA LEU A 8 25.22 20.59 -14.94
C LEU A 8 24.81 19.54 -13.91
N LEU A 9 24.36 19.99 -12.74
CA LEU A 9 23.61 19.16 -11.81
C LEU A 9 22.32 18.78 -12.55
N PHE A 10 22.32 17.62 -13.19
CA PHE A 10 21.08 16.96 -13.60
C PHE A 10 20.33 16.65 -12.30
N VAL A 11 19.40 17.52 -11.93
CA VAL A 11 18.40 17.19 -10.93
C VAL A 11 17.56 16.10 -11.59
N ASP A 12 17.81 14.86 -11.20
CA ASP A 12 17.10 13.68 -11.69
C ASP A 12 15.60 13.90 -11.44
N SER A 13 14.87 14.28 -12.49
CA SER A 13 13.49 14.77 -12.44
C SER A 13 12.49 13.63 -12.33
N SER A 14 12.82 12.65 -11.49
CA SER A 14 11.95 11.54 -11.14
C SER A 14 10.90 12.02 -10.13
N VAL A 15 10.05 12.95 -10.54
CA VAL A 15 8.92 13.43 -9.73
C VAL A 15 7.94 12.26 -9.54
N VAL A 16 7.35 12.11 -8.35
CA VAL A 16 6.22 11.21 -8.16
C VAL A 16 4.95 12.04 -8.30
N VAL A 17 3.96 11.51 -9.01
CA VAL A 17 2.68 12.18 -9.18
C VAL A 17 1.56 11.20 -8.86
N GLY A 18 0.89 11.38 -7.74
CA GLY A 18 -0.45 10.83 -7.55
C GLY A 18 -1.50 11.69 -8.25
N GLU A 19 -2.66 11.10 -8.55
CA GLU A 19 -3.89 11.82 -8.92
C GLU A 19 -5.00 11.49 -7.91
N VAL A 20 -5.61 12.52 -7.29
CA VAL A 20 -6.77 12.35 -6.42
C VAL A 20 -7.97 12.15 -7.33
N VAL A 21 -8.55 10.97 -7.24
CA VAL A 21 -9.65 10.54 -8.11
C VAL A 21 -10.95 10.47 -7.34
N LEU A 22 -12.06 10.52 -8.07
CA LEU A 22 -13.39 10.31 -7.49
C LEU A 22 -13.81 8.84 -7.54
N ASP A 23 -13.29 8.08 -8.51
CA ASP A 23 -13.76 6.75 -8.83
C ASP A 23 -12.65 5.86 -9.41
N PHE A 24 -12.07 5.00 -8.55
CA PHE A 24 -11.06 4.03 -9.00
C PHE A 24 -11.48 3.16 -10.18
N SER A 25 -12.78 2.86 -10.33
CA SER A 25 -13.26 2.02 -11.43
C SER A 25 -13.11 2.68 -12.81
N LYS A 26 -12.94 4.00 -12.84
CA LYS A 26 -12.69 4.77 -14.06
C LYS A 26 -11.22 5.10 -14.25
N ASP A 27 -10.55 5.51 -13.17
CA ASP A 27 -9.24 6.15 -13.26
C ASP A 27 -8.05 5.18 -13.12
N CYS A 28 -8.20 4.12 -12.32
CA CYS A 28 -7.20 3.04 -12.24
C CYS A 28 -7.80 1.64 -11.93
N PRO A 29 -8.71 1.14 -12.79
CA PRO A 29 -9.40 -0.14 -12.56
C PRO A 29 -8.53 -1.39 -12.71
N GLN A 30 -7.31 -1.25 -13.25
CA GLN A 30 -6.44 -2.39 -13.53
C GLN A 30 -6.00 -3.17 -12.28
N PHE A 31 -6.00 -2.54 -11.10
CA PHE A 31 -5.56 -3.19 -9.86
C PHE A 31 -6.65 -3.96 -9.13
N PHE A 32 -7.91 -3.77 -9.53
CA PHE A 32 -9.04 -4.31 -8.80
C PHE A 32 -9.49 -5.62 -9.43
N ALA A 33 -9.91 -6.55 -8.56
CA ALA A 33 -10.61 -7.75 -8.97
C ALA A 33 -11.84 -7.40 -9.81
N LYS A 34 -12.12 -8.23 -10.83
CA LYS A 34 -13.21 -8.02 -11.78
C LYS A 34 -14.17 -9.21 -11.76
N PRO A 35 -14.92 -9.43 -10.67
CA PRO A 35 -15.97 -10.44 -10.67
C PRO A 35 -16.93 -10.17 -11.84
N ASN A 36 -17.20 -11.20 -12.65
CA ASN A 36 -18.04 -11.09 -13.84
C ASN A 36 -17.58 -10.01 -14.85
N GLY A 37 -16.29 -9.69 -14.88
CA GLY A 37 -15.71 -8.70 -15.79
C GLY A 37 -15.90 -7.24 -15.38
N GLN A 38 -16.53 -6.96 -14.23
CA GLN A 38 -16.77 -5.60 -13.74
C GLN A 38 -15.83 -5.24 -12.59
N CYS A 39 -15.15 -4.10 -12.70
CA CYS A 39 -14.32 -3.56 -11.62
C CYS A 39 -15.23 -3.22 -10.43
N THR A 40 -15.05 -3.93 -9.33
CA THR A 40 -15.76 -3.64 -8.08
C THR A 40 -14.75 -3.07 -7.08
N PRO A 41 -14.78 -1.75 -6.83
CA PRO A 41 -13.92 -1.15 -5.80
C PRO A 41 -14.17 -1.80 -4.44
N LEU A 42 -13.12 -1.83 -3.62
CA LEU A 42 -13.21 -2.28 -2.23
C LEU A 42 -14.10 -1.34 -1.41
N THR A 43 -14.27 -1.66 -0.13
CA THR A 43 -14.95 -0.82 0.88
C THR A 43 -14.69 0.68 0.70
N VAL A 44 -15.74 1.42 0.35
CA VAL A 44 -15.68 2.88 0.24
C VAL A 44 -15.88 3.50 1.62
N PHE A 45 -14.90 4.27 2.06
CA PHE A 45 -14.98 4.98 3.32
C PHE A 45 -15.71 6.32 3.14
N PRO A 46 -16.80 6.59 3.90
CA PRO A 46 -17.60 7.78 3.72
C PRO A 46 -16.92 9.03 4.24
N GLY A 47 -17.24 10.17 3.63
CA GLY A 47 -16.85 11.49 4.11
C GLY A 47 -15.55 12.03 3.53
N ASN A 48 -15.35 13.32 3.77
CA ASN A 48 -14.39 14.17 3.08
C ASN A 48 -12.97 14.01 3.61
N ARG A 49 -12.72 13.11 4.57
CA ARG A 49 -11.38 12.83 5.11
C ARG A 49 -10.62 11.80 4.27
N TYR A 50 -11.33 10.92 3.56
CA TYR A 50 -10.72 9.87 2.76
C TYR A 50 -10.46 10.38 1.35
N ARG A 51 -9.28 10.09 0.81
CA ARG A 51 -8.86 10.46 -0.54
C ARG A 51 -8.50 9.20 -1.31
N GLN A 52 -9.11 9.01 -2.48
CA GLN A 52 -8.71 7.97 -3.42
C GLN A 52 -7.57 8.53 -4.27
N ILE A 53 -6.45 7.82 -4.33
CA ILE A 53 -5.25 8.25 -5.03
C ILE A 53 -4.82 7.14 -6.00
N CYS A 54 -4.81 7.43 -7.30
CA CYS A 54 -4.13 6.57 -8.27
C CYS A 54 -2.66 7.01 -8.34
N GLN A 55 -1.74 6.14 -7.93
CA GLN A 55 -0.33 6.50 -7.84
C GLN A 55 0.41 6.27 -9.16
N ARG A 56 1.09 7.31 -9.66
CA ARG A 56 1.92 7.25 -10.88
C ARG A 56 3.35 7.74 -10.61
N GLN A 57 4.29 7.29 -11.43
CA GLN A 57 5.58 7.98 -11.59
C GLN A 57 5.41 9.14 -12.58
N ALA A 58 6.13 10.25 -12.40
CA ALA A 58 6.22 11.26 -13.45
C ALA A 58 6.78 10.62 -14.72
N ASN A 59 6.17 10.98 -15.85
CA ASN A 59 6.47 10.45 -17.18
C ASN A 59 5.97 9.02 -17.46
N GLN A 60 5.34 8.33 -16.49
CA GLN A 60 4.62 7.08 -16.77
C GLN A 60 3.13 7.35 -16.99
N LYS A 61 2.59 6.77 -18.08
CA LYS A 61 1.15 6.84 -18.38
C LYS A 61 0.31 5.92 -17.48
N MET A 62 0.92 4.87 -16.92
CA MET A 62 0.22 3.88 -16.12
C MET A 62 0.45 4.10 -14.64
N SER A 63 -0.62 3.99 -13.87
CA SER A 63 -0.53 3.92 -12.41
C SER A 63 0.17 2.63 -12.00
N GLU A 64 0.61 2.57 -10.76
CA GLU A 64 1.29 1.39 -10.20
C GLU A 64 0.50 0.73 -9.08
N PHE A 65 -0.30 1.53 -8.37
CA PHE A 65 -1.20 1.10 -7.33
C PHE A 65 -2.27 2.16 -7.09
N ALA A 66 -3.31 1.80 -6.33
CA ALA A 66 -4.35 2.69 -5.85
C ALA A 66 -4.34 2.73 -4.31
N THR A 67 -4.54 3.91 -3.71
CA THR A 67 -4.51 4.11 -2.26
C THR A 67 -5.74 4.85 -1.79
N VAL A 68 -6.41 4.34 -0.75
CA VAL A 68 -7.32 5.15 0.06
C VAL A 68 -6.54 5.73 1.22
N TYR A 69 -6.46 7.06 1.28
CA TYR A 69 -5.67 7.79 2.27
C TYR A 69 -6.55 8.55 3.25
N ASP A 70 -6.30 8.40 4.55
CA ASP A 70 -7.03 9.09 5.61
C ASP A 70 -6.29 10.37 6.01
N THR A 71 -6.77 11.51 5.50
CA THR A 71 -6.14 12.82 5.72
C THR A 71 -6.21 13.31 7.17
N ALA A 72 -7.15 12.80 7.97
CA ALA A 72 -7.27 13.17 9.38
C ALA A 72 -6.34 12.37 10.28
N ASN A 73 -6.06 11.10 9.94
CA ASN A 73 -5.07 10.28 10.66
C ASN A 73 -3.67 10.31 10.02
N ARG A 74 -3.54 10.91 8.83
CA ARG A 74 -2.30 11.03 8.05
C ARG A 74 -1.62 9.68 7.79
N ILE A 75 -2.42 8.66 7.49
CA ILE A 75 -1.96 7.30 7.13
C ILE A 75 -2.85 6.74 6.01
N PRO A 76 -2.33 5.81 5.19
CA PRO A 76 -3.18 5.02 4.30
C PRO A 76 -4.18 4.20 5.11
N VAL A 77 -5.37 3.99 4.55
CA VAL A 77 -6.35 3.02 5.04
C VAL A 77 -6.04 1.66 4.41
N TYR A 78 -5.97 1.63 3.09
CA TYR A 78 -5.54 0.49 2.32
C TYR A 78 -4.96 0.91 0.97
N LEU A 79 -4.24 -0.03 0.37
CA LEU A 79 -3.61 0.02 -0.93
C LEU A 79 -3.98 -1.20 -1.76
N VAL A 80 -4.08 -1.03 -3.06
CA VAL A 80 -4.46 -2.05 -4.03
C VAL A 80 -3.46 -2.06 -5.16
N TYR A 81 -2.92 -3.23 -5.50
CA TYR A 81 -2.02 -3.42 -6.62
C TYR A 81 -2.16 -4.81 -7.21
N GLU A 82 -1.68 -4.96 -8.44
CA GLU A 82 -1.56 -6.25 -9.11
C GLU A 82 -0.11 -6.73 -9.01
N TYR A 83 0.08 -7.91 -8.41
CA TYR A 83 1.35 -8.61 -8.46
C TYR A 83 1.42 -9.43 -9.75
N VAL A 84 2.52 -9.29 -10.49
CA VAL A 84 2.74 -9.96 -11.79
C VAL A 84 4.15 -10.56 -11.86
N GLY A 85 4.66 -11.00 -10.71
CA GLY A 85 6.06 -11.38 -10.54
C GLY A 85 6.93 -10.25 -9.99
N ARG A 86 8.16 -10.61 -9.62
CA ARG A 86 9.14 -9.70 -9.02
C ARG A 86 10.39 -9.61 -9.90
N ALA A 87 10.98 -8.42 -10.00
CA ALA A 87 12.33 -8.22 -10.55
C ALA A 87 13.33 -7.84 -9.44
N PRO A 88 14.62 -8.25 -9.53
CA PRO A 88 15.68 -7.77 -8.64
C PRO A 88 15.94 -6.27 -8.84
N CYS A 89 16.35 -5.60 -7.76
CA CYS A 89 16.62 -4.17 -7.81
C CYS A 89 17.32 -3.62 -6.57
N ASN A 90 17.87 -2.41 -6.72
CA ASN A 90 18.48 -1.64 -5.64
C ASN A 90 17.46 -0.68 -5.02
N ARG A 91 17.41 -0.69 -3.69
CA ARG A 91 16.52 0.15 -2.89
C ARG A 91 17.09 1.57 -2.78
N THR A 92 16.23 2.59 -2.76
CA THR A 92 16.61 3.96 -2.35
C THR A 92 16.15 4.21 -0.90
N ASP A 93 16.62 5.29 -0.27
CA ASP A 93 16.11 5.72 1.03
C ASP A 93 15.50 7.14 0.98
N VAL A 94 15.22 7.63 -0.23
CA VAL A 94 14.61 8.95 -0.46
C VAL A 94 13.10 8.80 -0.47
N TRP A 95 12.42 9.53 0.41
CA TRP A 95 10.97 9.52 0.56
C TRP A 95 10.33 10.78 -0.01
N TYR A 96 9.23 10.61 -0.73
CA TYR A 96 8.54 11.65 -1.47
C TYR A 96 7.19 12.03 -0.82
N ILE A 97 6.85 13.31 -0.98
CA ILE A 97 5.58 13.90 -0.59
C ILE A 97 4.65 13.89 -1.79
N GLU A 98 3.38 13.51 -1.57
CA GLU A 98 2.35 13.62 -2.60
C GLU A 98 1.77 15.03 -2.69
N PRO A 99 2.09 15.85 -3.72
CA PRO A 99 1.75 17.28 -3.71
C PRO A 99 0.25 17.53 -3.51
N GLN A 100 -0.59 16.67 -4.07
CA GLN A 100 -2.05 16.76 -4.05
C GLN A 100 -2.71 16.54 -2.67
N VAL A 101 -2.02 15.91 -1.73
CA VAL A 101 -2.49 15.74 -0.34
C VAL A 101 -1.50 16.34 0.67
N ARG A 102 -0.55 17.17 0.19
CA ARG A 102 0.54 17.77 0.97
C ARG A 102 0.12 18.37 2.31
N ASN A 103 -1.00 19.08 2.35
CA ASN A 103 -1.43 19.77 3.56
C ASN A 103 -1.89 18.82 4.68
N ASN A 104 -2.27 17.58 4.34
CA ASN A 104 -2.86 16.63 5.28
C ASN A 104 -2.29 15.21 5.13
N GLN A 105 -1.00 15.09 4.81
CA GLN A 105 -0.30 13.81 4.79
C GLN A 105 0.81 13.75 5.85
N ALA A 106 1.37 12.55 6.03
CA ALA A 106 2.57 12.31 6.79
C ALA A 106 3.77 13.08 6.21
N LEU A 107 4.67 13.55 7.07
CA LEU A 107 5.93 14.19 6.67
C LEU A 107 7.13 13.39 7.19
N ASN A 108 8.28 13.54 6.55
CA ASN A 108 9.50 12.82 6.94
C ASN A 108 9.90 13.10 8.39
N GLU A 109 9.76 14.35 8.81
CA GLU A 109 10.02 14.87 10.14
C GLU A 109 9.13 14.18 11.19
N GLY A 110 7.94 13.74 10.77
CA GLY A 110 7.02 12.98 11.61
C GLY A 110 7.58 11.61 12.06
N TYR A 111 8.54 11.05 11.33
CA TYR A 111 9.16 9.76 11.66
C TYR A 111 10.49 9.89 12.40
N VAL A 112 11.14 11.06 12.36
CA VAL A 112 12.44 11.27 13.02
C VAL A 112 12.27 11.16 14.54
N ASN A 113 13.09 10.32 15.19
CA ASN A 113 13.05 10.05 16.64
C ASN A 113 11.68 9.57 17.17
N SER A 114 10.82 9.08 16.29
CA SER A 114 9.47 8.62 16.65
C SER A 114 9.43 7.25 17.34
N GLY A 115 10.49 6.44 17.17
CA GLY A 115 10.48 5.02 17.52
C GLY A 115 9.76 4.12 16.49
N TYR A 116 9.24 4.68 15.40
CA TYR A 116 8.56 3.95 14.32
C TYR A 116 9.33 3.99 13.01
N ASP A 117 9.25 2.89 12.27
CA ASP A 117 9.68 2.83 10.87
C ASP A 117 8.58 3.37 9.94
N LYS A 118 8.99 3.81 8.74
CA LYS A 118 8.09 4.00 7.60
C LYS A 118 7.76 2.64 6.99
N GLY A 119 6.74 1.97 7.52
CA GLY A 119 6.31 0.65 7.06
C GLY A 119 5.55 0.75 5.75
N HIS A 120 6.05 0.07 4.71
CA HIS A 120 5.42 0.08 3.38
C HIS A 120 4.13 -0.75 3.40
N LEU A 121 3.11 -0.32 2.65
CA LEU A 121 1.92 -1.13 2.39
C LEU A 121 2.01 -1.85 1.04
N TYR A 122 2.51 -1.17 0.00
CA TYR A 122 3.03 -1.82 -1.20
C TYR A 122 4.54 -2.01 -1.04
N PRO A 123 5.02 -3.22 -0.70
CA PRO A 123 6.43 -3.45 -0.41
C PRO A 123 7.27 -3.46 -1.68
N VAL A 124 8.47 -2.91 -1.58
CA VAL A 124 9.50 -2.98 -2.63
C VAL A 124 9.78 -4.44 -3.04
N PHE A 125 9.61 -5.39 -2.10
CA PHE A 125 9.80 -6.82 -2.36
C PHE A 125 8.86 -7.39 -3.44
N HIS A 126 7.72 -6.75 -3.70
CA HIS A 126 6.68 -7.21 -4.65
C HIS A 126 6.78 -6.52 -6.02
N THR A 127 7.68 -5.57 -6.23
CA THR A 127 7.75 -4.81 -7.48
C THR A 127 8.40 -5.61 -8.61
N ASN A 128 7.95 -5.38 -9.85
CA ASN A 128 8.35 -6.14 -11.04
C ASN A 128 9.26 -5.38 -12.03
N THR A 129 9.73 -4.18 -11.69
CA THR A 129 10.56 -3.35 -12.59
C THR A 129 12.01 -3.31 -12.14
N GLN A 130 12.93 -3.32 -13.10
CA GLN A 130 14.38 -3.26 -12.85
C GLN A 130 14.78 -1.93 -12.18
N SER A 131 13.99 -0.86 -12.37
CA SER A 131 13.97 0.28 -11.46
C SER A 131 12.99 -0.01 -10.31
N CYS A 132 13.50 -0.50 -9.18
CA CYS A 132 12.76 -0.35 -7.91
C CYS A 132 12.85 1.07 -7.33
N VAL A 133 13.43 1.98 -8.11
CA VAL A 133 13.21 3.43 -8.05
C VAL A 133 11.81 3.76 -8.58
N LYS A 134 10.81 2.94 -8.22
CA LYS A 134 9.42 3.38 -8.18
C LYS A 134 9.34 4.34 -7.01
N ASN A 135 9.73 5.59 -7.25
CA ASN A 135 9.64 6.68 -6.28
C ASN A 135 8.23 6.75 -5.65
N SER A 136 7.21 6.31 -6.40
CA SER A 136 5.85 5.96 -5.97
C SER A 136 5.77 5.03 -4.76
N THR A 137 6.58 3.97 -4.67
CA THR A 137 6.63 3.09 -3.48
C THR A 137 7.26 3.78 -2.27
N PHE A 138 8.12 4.78 -2.49
CA PHE A 138 8.72 5.61 -1.45
C PHE A 138 7.91 6.90 -1.18
N THR A 139 6.60 6.88 -1.44
CA THR A 139 5.70 7.96 -1.05
C THR A 139 5.23 7.78 0.38
N LEU A 140 5.05 8.89 1.12
CA LEU A 140 4.49 8.82 2.47
C LEU A 140 3.00 8.43 2.50
N THR A 141 2.31 8.46 1.36
CA THR A 141 0.98 7.88 1.18
C THR A 141 1.00 6.36 1.09
N ASN A 142 2.15 5.74 0.82
CA ASN A 142 2.37 4.29 0.87
C ASN A 142 2.93 3.80 2.21
N ALA A 143 3.05 4.67 3.22
CA ALA A 143 3.66 4.35 4.50
C ALA A 143 2.77 4.62 5.70
N ALA A 144 2.85 3.76 6.70
CA ALA A 144 2.28 3.97 8.03
C ALA A 144 3.34 3.75 9.13
N PRO A 145 3.20 4.38 10.31
CA PRO A 145 4.10 4.11 11.44
C PRO A 145 4.04 2.64 11.86
N GLN A 146 5.14 1.92 11.62
CA GLN A 146 5.23 0.49 11.92
C GLN A 146 6.28 0.25 13.00
N ASN A 147 5.94 -0.61 13.96
CA ASN A 147 6.88 -1.02 14.98
C ASN A 147 8.15 -1.60 14.32
N PRO A 148 9.37 -1.14 14.64
CA PRO A 148 10.57 -1.55 13.91
C PRO A 148 10.85 -3.05 13.95
N SER A 149 10.60 -3.69 15.09
CA SER A 149 10.80 -5.14 15.24
C SER A 149 9.76 -5.94 14.43
N PHE A 150 8.55 -5.40 14.26
CA PHE A 150 7.53 -6.00 13.41
C PHE A 150 7.84 -5.82 11.92
N ASN A 151 8.13 -4.58 11.50
CA ASN A 151 8.47 -4.22 10.12
C ASN A 151 9.64 -5.07 9.59
N ARG A 152 10.73 -5.12 10.35
CA ARG A 152 11.98 -5.80 9.92
C ARG A 152 11.95 -7.32 10.17
N GLY A 153 11.00 -7.78 10.98
CA GLY A 153 10.85 -9.16 11.43
C GLY A 153 9.65 -9.85 10.78
N GLN A 154 8.59 -10.06 11.57
CA GLN A 154 7.47 -10.91 11.16
C GLN A 154 6.68 -10.38 9.96
N TRP A 155 6.54 -9.06 9.81
CA TRP A 155 5.86 -8.48 8.66
C TRP A 155 6.64 -8.71 7.37
N ARG A 156 7.94 -8.37 7.35
CA ARG A 156 8.85 -8.67 6.24
C ARG A 156 8.85 -10.16 5.86
N LYS A 157 8.78 -11.05 6.86
CA LYS A 157 8.69 -12.49 6.59
C LYS A 157 7.40 -12.83 5.85
N MET A 158 6.26 -12.31 6.31
CA MET A 158 4.98 -12.50 5.63
C MET A 158 5.01 -11.96 4.19
N GLU A 159 5.58 -10.78 3.95
CA GLU A 159 5.77 -10.22 2.59
C GLU A 159 6.57 -11.18 1.68
N SER A 160 7.56 -11.87 2.22
CA SER A 160 8.31 -12.88 1.47
C SER A 160 7.50 -14.16 1.24
N ASP A 161 6.79 -14.64 2.27
CA ASP A 161 6.06 -15.90 2.23
C ASP A 161 4.90 -15.84 1.22
N VAL A 162 4.20 -14.70 1.10
CA VAL A 162 3.12 -14.53 0.11
C VAL A 162 3.62 -14.56 -1.34
N VAL A 163 4.85 -14.12 -1.59
CA VAL A 163 5.46 -14.23 -2.93
C VAL A 163 5.67 -15.70 -3.32
N GLU A 164 6.04 -16.56 -2.37
CA GLU A 164 6.15 -18.01 -2.66
C GLU A 164 4.78 -18.66 -2.89
N ILE A 165 3.74 -18.17 -2.22
CA ILE A 165 2.35 -18.56 -2.53
C ILE A 165 1.99 -18.14 -3.95
N PHE A 166 2.32 -16.91 -4.36
CA PHE A 166 2.01 -16.42 -5.71
C PHE A 166 2.69 -17.28 -6.79
N ARG A 167 3.94 -17.69 -6.55
CA ARG A 167 4.67 -18.57 -7.47
C ARG A 167 4.12 -19.98 -7.56
N SER A 168 3.61 -20.51 -6.44
CA SER A 168 3.20 -21.92 -6.36
C SER A 168 1.73 -22.14 -6.69
N LYS A 169 0.85 -21.16 -6.40
CA LYS A 169 -0.60 -21.33 -6.50
C LYS A 169 -1.27 -20.47 -7.56
N CYS A 170 -0.62 -19.40 -8.03
CA CYS A 170 -1.30 -18.40 -8.85
C CYS A 170 -0.90 -18.52 -10.31
N SER A 171 -1.89 -18.57 -11.20
CA SER A 171 -1.65 -18.63 -12.64
C SER A 171 -0.78 -17.46 -13.08
N GLN A 172 0.30 -17.76 -13.80
CA GLN A 172 1.24 -16.75 -14.31
C GLN A 172 1.88 -15.86 -13.22
N ASN A 173 1.94 -16.34 -11.96
CA ASN A 173 2.38 -15.55 -10.80
C ASN A 173 1.54 -14.27 -10.59
N ARG A 174 0.28 -14.28 -11.01
CA ARG A 174 -0.60 -13.11 -10.99
C ARG A 174 -1.52 -13.12 -9.77
N ALA A 175 -1.57 -12.01 -9.04
CA ALA A 175 -2.48 -11.85 -7.90
C ALA A 175 -2.94 -10.41 -7.75
N TYR A 176 -4.22 -10.21 -7.40
CA TYR A 176 -4.68 -8.94 -6.84
C TYR A 176 -4.31 -8.92 -5.36
N VAL A 177 -3.69 -7.84 -4.89
CA VAL A 177 -3.25 -7.72 -3.50
C VAL A 177 -3.81 -6.44 -2.90
N VAL A 178 -4.31 -6.56 -1.67
CA VAL A 178 -4.79 -5.45 -0.87
C VAL A 178 -4.07 -5.46 0.46
N THR A 179 -3.40 -4.37 0.81
CA THR A 179 -2.72 -4.23 2.10
C THR A 179 -3.20 -2.96 2.79
N GLY A 180 -3.42 -3.01 4.09
CA GLY A 180 -3.95 -1.88 4.83
C GLY A 180 -3.57 -1.87 6.30
N VAL A 181 -4.02 -0.81 6.97
CA VAL A 181 -3.79 -0.61 8.41
C VAL A 181 -5.04 -0.12 9.11
N VAL A 182 -5.27 -0.62 10.32
CA VAL A 182 -6.39 -0.18 11.15
C VAL A 182 -5.92 0.95 12.06
N PRO A 183 -6.45 2.18 11.93
CA PRO A 183 -6.09 3.28 12.81
C PRO A 183 -6.38 2.94 14.28
N SER A 184 -5.53 3.42 15.19
CA SER A 184 -5.84 3.39 16.62
C SER A 184 -6.92 4.43 16.95
N THR A 185 -7.81 4.16 17.91
CA THR A 185 -8.98 4.99 18.23
C THR A 185 -9.13 5.24 19.72
N GLY A 186 -9.86 6.31 20.10
CA GLY A 186 -10.15 6.62 21.51
C GLY A 186 -8.89 6.70 22.39
N ASN A 187 -8.94 6.07 23.57
CA ASN A 187 -7.86 6.06 24.56
C ASN A 187 -6.62 5.28 24.12
N THR A 188 -6.71 4.45 23.07
CA THR A 188 -5.55 3.72 22.51
C THR A 188 -4.93 4.44 21.34
N LYS A 189 -5.44 5.62 20.96
CA LYS A 189 -4.89 6.42 19.86
C LYS A 189 -3.47 6.88 20.21
N ILE A 190 -2.50 6.31 19.50
CA ILE A 190 -1.10 6.72 19.57
C ILE A 190 -0.86 7.72 18.44
N LEU A 191 -0.41 8.92 18.79
CA LEU A 191 0.03 9.93 17.83
C LEU A 191 1.57 9.97 17.78
N VAL A 192 2.10 9.87 16.57
CA VAL A 192 3.52 9.98 16.29
C VAL A 192 3.84 11.42 15.90
N ASN A 193 4.85 12.00 16.56
CA ASN A 193 5.31 13.39 16.41
C ASN A 193 4.13 14.37 16.15
N ASN A 194 3.14 14.31 17.06
CA ASN A 194 1.96 15.19 17.16
C ASN A 194 0.99 15.26 15.98
N SER A 195 0.96 14.31 15.05
CA SER A 195 -0.14 14.33 14.05
C SER A 195 -0.45 13.05 13.28
N MET A 196 0.43 12.06 13.27
CA MET A 196 0.19 10.82 12.52
C MET A 196 -0.33 9.73 13.46
N ASN A 197 -1.37 9.02 13.06
CA ASN A 197 -1.87 7.89 13.83
C ASN A 197 -0.91 6.70 13.67
N ALA A 198 -0.40 6.15 14.78
CA ALA A 198 0.21 4.83 14.73
C ALA A 198 -0.91 3.78 14.72
N PRO A 199 -1.05 3.00 13.64
CA PRO A 199 -2.12 2.02 13.52
C PRO A 199 -2.00 0.93 14.57
N SER A 200 -3.15 0.38 14.96
CA SER A 200 -3.26 -0.74 15.89
C SER A 200 -2.92 -2.06 15.23
N HIS A 201 -3.24 -2.21 13.93
CA HIS A 201 -3.05 -3.44 13.17
C HIS A 201 -2.57 -3.16 11.75
N PHE A 202 -1.83 -4.12 11.20
CA PHE A 202 -1.55 -4.26 9.78
C PHE A 202 -2.26 -5.50 9.25
N TRP A 203 -2.73 -5.43 8.01
CA TRP A 203 -3.36 -6.55 7.33
C TRP A 203 -3.02 -6.58 5.85
N SER A 204 -3.04 -7.78 5.26
CA SER A 204 -2.87 -7.97 3.82
C SER A 204 -3.79 -9.09 3.35
N ALA A 205 -4.25 -9.02 2.12
CA ALA A 205 -5.09 -10.02 1.49
C ALA A 205 -4.65 -10.18 0.04
N TYR A 206 -4.78 -11.40 -0.48
CA TYR A 206 -4.51 -11.67 -1.88
C TYR A 206 -5.62 -12.51 -2.50
N CYS A 207 -5.77 -12.36 -3.80
CA CYS A 207 -6.62 -13.21 -4.60
C CYS A 207 -6.00 -13.49 -5.96
N CYS A 208 -5.86 -14.77 -6.28
CA CYS A 208 -5.26 -15.24 -7.51
C CYS A 208 -6.36 -15.61 -8.50
N PRO A 209 -6.50 -14.86 -9.60
CA PRO A 209 -7.44 -15.20 -10.66
C PRO A 209 -6.85 -16.25 -11.61
N ASP A 210 -7.72 -17.08 -12.18
CA ASP A 210 -7.43 -17.79 -13.43
C ASP A 210 -7.60 -16.85 -14.65
N ASN A 211 -7.46 -17.42 -15.87
CA ASN A 211 -7.65 -16.68 -17.12
C ASN A 211 -9.09 -16.19 -17.33
N ASN A 212 -10.07 -16.74 -16.61
CA ASN A 212 -11.48 -16.36 -16.66
C ASN A 212 -11.88 -15.40 -15.52
N ASN A 213 -10.91 -14.88 -14.76
CA ASN A 213 -11.11 -14.08 -13.55
C ASN A 213 -11.90 -14.80 -12.44
N GLN A 214 -11.79 -16.13 -12.35
CA GLN A 214 -12.27 -16.92 -11.21
C GLN A 214 -11.15 -17.09 -10.18
N SER A 215 -11.48 -16.98 -8.90
CA SER A 215 -10.52 -17.16 -7.81
C SER A 215 -10.09 -18.63 -7.71
N ILE A 216 -8.78 -18.89 -7.83
CA ILE A 216 -8.19 -20.23 -7.65
C ILE A 216 -7.47 -20.38 -6.30
N SER A 217 -7.03 -19.27 -5.72
CA SER A 217 -6.44 -19.24 -4.37
C SER A 217 -6.59 -17.84 -3.80
N SER A 218 -6.99 -17.75 -2.54
CA SER A 218 -7.07 -16.49 -1.82
C SER A 218 -6.68 -16.69 -0.35
N GLY A 219 -6.32 -15.60 0.32
CA GLY A 219 -5.94 -15.64 1.71
C GLY A 219 -5.76 -14.24 2.30
N GLY A 220 -5.65 -14.18 3.62
CA GLY A 220 -5.55 -12.96 4.38
C GLY A 220 -4.62 -13.11 5.58
N TYR A 221 -4.03 -11.99 5.99
CA TYR A 221 -3.13 -11.86 7.12
C TYR A 221 -3.56 -10.66 7.96
N LEU A 222 -3.55 -10.83 9.28
CA LEU A 222 -3.81 -9.75 10.23
C LEU A 222 -2.86 -9.88 11.43
N ALA A 223 -2.25 -8.77 11.85
CA ALA A 223 -1.42 -8.72 13.04
C ALA A 223 -1.56 -7.37 13.76
N PRO A 224 -1.46 -7.34 15.10
CA PRO A 224 -1.24 -6.08 15.81
C PRO A 224 0.10 -5.46 15.38
N ASN A 225 0.22 -4.13 15.48
CA ASN A 225 1.45 -3.39 15.16
C ASN A 225 2.55 -3.58 16.23
N SER A 226 2.98 -4.82 16.38
CA SER A 226 3.96 -5.33 17.34
C SER A 226 4.58 -6.60 16.75
N ASN A 227 5.73 -7.05 17.27
CA ASN A 227 6.47 -8.19 16.69
C ASN A 227 5.82 -9.56 16.94
N GLN A 228 4.57 -9.69 16.53
CA GLN A 228 3.80 -10.92 16.55
C GLN A 228 3.70 -11.45 15.13
N LYS A 229 3.66 -12.79 15.01
CA LYS A 229 3.45 -13.44 13.71
C LYS A 229 2.05 -13.08 13.19
N PRO A 230 1.92 -12.59 11.95
CA PRO A 230 0.60 -12.39 11.34
C PRO A 230 -0.23 -13.68 11.35
N THR A 231 -1.51 -13.54 11.72
CA THR A 231 -2.46 -14.65 11.69
C THR A 231 -2.94 -14.85 10.25
N ASP A 232 -2.70 -16.04 9.70
CA ASP A 232 -3.25 -16.47 8.42
C ASP A 232 -4.74 -16.81 8.58
N VAL A 233 -5.58 -16.29 7.69
CA VAL A 233 -7.03 -16.43 7.67
C VAL A 233 -7.55 -16.48 6.23
N THR A 234 -8.77 -16.96 6.04
CA THR A 234 -9.47 -16.77 4.76
C THR A 234 -9.85 -15.29 4.57
N VAL A 235 -10.09 -14.88 3.33
CA VAL A 235 -10.56 -13.52 3.00
C VAL A 235 -11.84 -13.19 3.78
N ASN A 236 -12.82 -14.11 3.81
CA ASN A 236 -14.06 -13.89 4.55
C ASN A 236 -13.85 -13.67 6.06
N ILE A 237 -12.95 -14.42 6.70
CA ILE A 237 -12.63 -14.21 8.12
C ILE A 237 -11.90 -12.87 8.31
N LEU A 238 -11.05 -12.46 7.37
CA LEU A 238 -10.41 -11.15 7.41
C LEU A 238 -11.46 -10.03 7.31
N GLU A 239 -12.38 -10.09 6.35
CA GLU A 239 -13.49 -9.15 6.19
C GLU A 239 -14.33 -9.01 7.47
N GLN A 240 -14.67 -10.13 8.12
CA GLN A 240 -15.41 -10.12 9.39
C GLN A 240 -14.62 -9.40 10.50
N ARG A 241 -13.30 -9.60 10.57
CA ARG A 241 -12.44 -8.94 11.56
C ARG A 241 -12.29 -7.45 11.24
N LEU A 242 -12.04 -7.09 9.98
CA LEU A 242 -11.93 -5.71 9.54
C LEU A 242 -13.24 -4.95 9.71
N THR A 243 -14.38 -5.60 9.48
CA THR A 243 -15.71 -5.01 9.71
C THR A 243 -15.87 -4.56 11.16
N LYS A 244 -15.45 -5.40 12.11
CA LYS A 244 -15.46 -5.06 13.54
C LYS A 244 -14.47 -3.95 13.87
N LEU A 245 -13.25 -4.02 13.31
CA LEU A 245 -12.16 -3.09 13.61
C LEU A 245 -12.38 -1.68 13.04
N TYR A 246 -12.96 -1.55 11.85
CA TYR A 246 -13.28 -0.26 11.22
C TYR A 246 -14.70 0.23 11.53
N ALA A 247 -15.55 -0.61 12.13
CA ALA A 247 -16.98 -0.33 12.33
C ALA A 247 -17.73 0.08 11.04
N ILE A 248 -17.37 -0.56 9.93
CA ILE A 248 -18.00 -0.42 8.62
C ILE A 248 -18.05 -1.79 7.96
N ASN A 249 -19.09 -2.10 7.18
CA ASN A 249 -19.10 -3.35 6.40
C ASN A 249 -17.89 -3.37 5.46
N PHE A 250 -16.93 -4.26 5.74
CA PHE A 250 -15.66 -4.31 5.03
C PHE A 250 -15.64 -5.47 4.06
N VAL A 251 -15.64 -5.16 2.76
CA VAL A 251 -15.59 -6.11 1.64
C VAL A 251 -14.28 -5.95 0.87
N LEU A 252 -13.69 -7.10 0.54
CA LEU A 252 -12.49 -7.27 -0.26
C LEU A 252 -12.85 -7.91 -1.61
N PHE A 253 -12.05 -7.59 -2.64
CA PHE A 253 -12.12 -8.18 -3.99
C PHE A 253 -13.51 -8.21 -4.66
N GLY A 254 -14.46 -7.38 -4.21
CA GLY A 254 -15.84 -7.39 -4.71
C GLY A 254 -16.57 -8.72 -4.50
N GLY A 255 -16.17 -9.53 -3.49
CA GLY A 255 -16.74 -10.85 -3.22
C GLY A 255 -16.31 -11.96 -4.19
N MET A 256 -15.32 -11.70 -5.05
CA MET A 256 -14.71 -12.72 -5.93
C MET A 256 -13.96 -13.80 -5.12
N CYS A 257 -13.52 -13.44 -3.91
CA CYS A 257 -12.62 -14.16 -3.04
C CYS A 257 -13.09 -13.96 -1.60
#